data_AF-A0A368H3Q9-F1
#
_entry.id   AF-A0A368H3Q9-F1
#
_cell.length_a   1.000
_cell.length_b   1.000
_cell.length_c   1.000
_cell.angle_alpha   90.00
_cell.angle_beta   90.00
_cell.angle_gamma   90.00
#
_symmetry.space_group_name_H-M   'P 1'
#
loop_
_entity.id
_entity.type
_entity.pdbx_description
1 polymer ?
#
loop_
_entity_poly.entity_id
_entity_poly.type
_entity_poly.pdbx_seq_one_letter_code
_entity_poly.pdbx_strand_id
1 'polypeptide(L)'
;MLVFRRIEEYMDSKSDIIFYDRFYNWEIAAGSYLVKNTTWSQGFLHGFGEYESQLPDSFTGTDNGALHAYVAQAVLPSNHSGLEICMEIYKKSKGFGDLFLYEGCIRDILQDRLHLGKIKILRKATAWVRDNWLTNSLWNEERDFLIHGWKKNQLRKYDKTPIP
;
A
#
# COMPACT_ATOMS: atom_id res chain seq x y z
N MET A 1 2.86 -32.77 -3.21
CA MET A 1 3.99 -32.00 -3.77
C MET A 1 3.79 -30.56 -3.31
N LEU A 2 4.72 -30.01 -2.53
CA LEU A 2 4.63 -28.61 -2.06
C LEU A 2 4.79 -27.69 -3.27
N VAL A 3 3.80 -26.82 -3.51
CA VAL A 3 3.85 -25.81 -4.56
C VAL A 3 4.10 -24.47 -3.89
N PHE A 4 5.36 -24.03 -3.90
CA PHE A 4 5.71 -22.69 -3.45
C PHE A 4 5.21 -21.66 -4.45
N ARG A 5 4.64 -20.56 -3.94
CA ARG A 5 4.24 -19.40 -4.74
C ARG A 5 5.45 -18.76 -5.40
N ARG A 6 5.22 -18.13 -6.55
CA ARG A 6 6.22 -17.39 -7.32
C ARG A 6 5.80 -15.94 -7.50
N ILE A 7 6.77 -15.03 -7.55
CA ILE A 7 6.46 -13.59 -7.70
C ILE A 7 5.83 -13.29 -9.08
N GLU A 8 6.14 -14.11 -10.07
CA GLU A 8 5.61 -14.06 -11.43
C GLU A 8 4.09 -14.23 -11.49
N GLU A 9 3.47 -14.88 -10.48
CA GLU A 9 2.02 -15.01 -10.38
C GLU A 9 1.32 -13.66 -10.18
N TYR A 10 2.04 -12.66 -9.67
CA TYR A 10 1.53 -11.32 -9.40
C TYR A 10 1.91 -10.31 -10.48
N MET A 11 2.77 -10.69 -11.44
CA MET A 11 3.16 -9.82 -12.55
C MET A 11 2.00 -9.61 -13.52
N ASP A 12 1.92 -8.41 -14.09
CA ASP A 12 0.90 -8.07 -15.08
C ASP A 12 1.53 -7.29 -16.22
N SER A 13 1.50 -7.84 -17.43
CA SER A 13 2.09 -7.23 -18.62
C SER A 13 1.46 -5.89 -19.01
N LYS A 14 0.25 -5.60 -18.52
CA LYS A 14 -0.49 -4.36 -18.75
C LYS A 14 -0.17 -3.27 -17.72
N SER A 15 0.57 -3.60 -16.67
CA SER A 15 0.86 -2.67 -15.56
C SER A 15 2.37 -2.41 -15.48
N ASP A 16 2.73 -1.15 -15.25
CA ASP A 16 4.12 -0.76 -15.02
C ASP A 16 4.44 -0.79 -13.52
N ILE A 17 3.47 -0.49 -12.65
CA ILE A 17 3.60 -0.59 -11.19
C ILE A 17 2.42 -1.36 -10.61
N ILE A 18 2.71 -2.26 -9.66
CA ILE A 18 1.70 -3.04 -8.95
C ILE A 18 1.86 -2.78 -7.45
N PHE A 19 0.84 -2.17 -6.85
CA PHE A 19 0.66 -2.02 -5.41
C PHE A 19 -0.37 -3.05 -4.90
N TYR A 20 -0.66 -2.98 -3.60
CA TYR A 20 -1.72 -3.77 -2.98
C TYR A 20 -2.42 -3.02 -1.86
N ASP A 21 -3.68 -3.37 -1.65
CA ASP A 21 -4.45 -2.93 -0.48
C ASP A 21 -3.95 -3.66 0.76
N ARG A 22 -3.60 -2.92 1.80
CA ARG A 22 -3.29 -3.47 3.12
C ARG A 22 -4.53 -4.08 3.74
N PHE A 23 -4.35 -5.08 4.61
CA PHE A 23 -5.47 -5.94 5.01
C PHE A 23 -6.52 -5.25 5.90
N TYR A 24 -6.12 -4.34 6.79
CA TYR A 24 -6.97 -3.90 7.91
C TYR A 24 -7.48 -2.45 7.84
N ASN A 25 -6.97 -1.65 6.90
CA ASN A 25 -7.33 -0.24 6.68
C ASN A 25 -7.51 0.05 5.18
N TRP A 26 -7.64 1.31 4.77
CA TRP A 26 -7.82 1.70 3.35
C TRP A 26 -6.49 1.97 2.62
N GLU A 27 -5.38 1.62 3.26
CA GLU A 27 -4.03 1.91 2.80
C GLU A 27 -3.66 1.11 1.53
N ILE A 28 -3.26 1.82 0.47
CA ILE A 28 -2.34 1.33 -0.56
C ILE A 28 -0.97 1.21 0.12
N ALA A 29 -0.47 -0.02 0.27
CA ALA A 29 0.79 -0.25 0.97
C ALA A 29 2.00 0.21 0.16
N ALA A 30 2.86 1.02 0.78
CA ALA A 30 4.16 1.43 0.26
C ALA A 30 5.30 0.50 0.69
N GLY A 31 5.07 -0.38 1.67
CA GLY A 31 6.10 -1.27 2.22
C GLY A 31 6.64 -2.34 1.24
N SER A 32 5.94 -2.59 0.13
CA SER A 32 6.40 -3.41 -0.98
C SER A 32 5.57 -3.10 -2.22
N TYR A 33 6.18 -3.10 -3.40
CA TYR A 33 5.49 -2.94 -4.68
C TYR A 33 6.36 -3.50 -5.80
N LEU A 34 5.74 -3.93 -6.90
CA LEU A 34 6.45 -4.42 -8.08
C LEU A 34 6.53 -3.32 -9.12
N VAL A 35 7.71 -3.12 -9.70
CA VAL A 35 7.95 -2.07 -10.70
C VAL A 35 8.62 -2.66 -11.92
N LYS A 36 7.98 -2.50 -13.07
CA LYS A 36 8.58 -2.75 -14.38
C LYS A 36 9.51 -1.61 -14.71
N ASN A 37 10.73 -1.92 -15.15
CA ASN A 37 11.70 -0.90 -15.53
C ASN A 37 11.29 -0.22 -16.86
N THR A 38 10.56 0.88 -16.77
CA THR A 38 10.18 1.75 -17.89
C THR A 38 10.51 3.19 -17.55
N THR A 39 10.67 4.06 -18.56
CA THR A 39 10.84 5.50 -18.35
C THR A 39 9.69 6.11 -17.53
N TRP A 40 8.47 5.59 -17.72
CA TRP A 40 7.31 6.03 -16.95
C TRP A 40 7.42 5.64 -15.48
N SER A 41 7.80 4.39 -15.17
CA SER A 41 7.99 3.95 -13.78
C SER A 41 9.08 4.72 -13.06
N GLN A 42 10.21 4.99 -13.74
CA GLN A 42 11.28 5.81 -13.18
C GLN A 42 10.77 7.20 -12.84
N GLY A 43 10.07 7.86 -13.77
CA GLY A 43 9.45 9.17 -13.52
C GLY A 43 8.45 9.16 -12.37
N PHE A 44 7.62 8.13 -12.27
CA PHE A 44 6.69 7.97 -11.14
C PHE A 44 7.44 7.83 -9.81
N LEU A 45 8.48 7.00 -9.72
CA LEU A 45 9.23 6.81 -8.47
C LEU A 45 10.02 8.07 -8.07
N HIS A 46 10.59 8.78 -9.04
CA HIS A 46 11.25 10.07 -8.78
C HIS A 46 10.27 11.09 -8.22
N GLY A 47 9.11 11.27 -8.88
CA GLY A 47 8.10 12.21 -8.39
C GLY A 47 7.48 11.79 -7.06
N PHE A 48 7.34 10.49 -6.78
CA PHE A 48 6.92 10.00 -5.47
C PHE A 48 7.94 10.35 -4.39
N GLY A 49 9.24 10.20 -4.67
CA GLY A 49 10.32 10.62 -3.77
C GLY A 49 10.31 12.14 -3.52
N GLU A 50 10.11 12.94 -4.57
CA GLU A 50 10.00 14.41 -4.46
C GLU A 50 8.74 14.86 -3.71
N TYR A 51 7.72 13.99 -3.61
CA TYR A 51 6.48 14.32 -2.93
C TYR A 51 6.66 14.54 -1.41
N GLU A 52 7.78 14.10 -0.83
CA GLU A 52 8.15 14.40 0.55
C GLU A 52 8.11 15.91 0.85
N SER A 53 8.51 16.76 -0.11
CA SER A 53 8.51 18.22 0.07
C SER A 53 7.13 18.87 -0.09
N GLN A 54 6.09 18.08 -0.43
CA GLN A 54 4.71 18.55 -0.64
C GLN A 54 3.77 18.08 0.46
N LEU A 55 4.29 17.35 1.45
CA LEU A 55 3.52 16.87 2.57
C LEU A 55 2.95 18.02 3.41
N PRO A 56 1.70 17.92 3.89
CA PRO A 56 1.15 18.90 4.81
C PRO A 56 1.87 18.85 6.16
N ASP A 57 1.85 19.99 6.87
CA ASP A 57 2.31 20.08 8.26
C ASP A 57 1.25 19.48 9.22
N SER A 58 1.05 18.16 9.11
CA SER A 58 0.05 17.39 9.85
C SER A 58 0.53 15.95 10.09
N PHE A 59 -0.30 15.09 10.69
CA PHE A 59 0.03 13.66 10.80
C PHE A 59 -0.14 12.97 9.43
N THR A 60 0.97 12.62 8.79
CA THR A 60 0.98 12.18 7.38
C THR A 60 0.98 10.68 7.16
N GLY A 61 1.31 9.86 8.17
CA GLY A 61 1.47 8.41 7.96
C GLY A 61 2.63 8.04 7.04
N THR A 62 3.66 8.91 6.96
CA THR A 62 4.87 8.75 6.15
C THR A 62 4.58 8.54 4.66
N ASP A 63 5.40 7.73 3.99
CA ASP A 63 5.28 7.29 2.62
C ASP A 63 3.93 6.66 2.25
N ASN A 64 3.28 5.94 3.17
CA ASN A 64 1.98 5.32 2.89
C ASN A 64 0.89 6.38 2.66
N GLY A 65 0.81 7.40 3.51
CA GLY A 65 -0.13 8.51 3.30
C GLY A 65 0.23 9.33 2.06
N ALA A 66 1.53 9.60 1.85
CA ALA A 66 2.03 10.29 0.67
C ALA A 66 1.61 9.59 -0.64
N LEU A 67 1.69 8.26 -0.66
CA LEU A 67 1.39 7.43 -1.82
C LEU A 67 -0.07 7.60 -2.29
N HIS A 68 -1.01 7.78 -1.37
CA HIS A 68 -2.42 7.99 -1.72
C HIS A 68 -2.61 9.28 -2.52
N ALA A 69 -2.07 10.40 -2.02
CA ALA A 69 -2.14 11.68 -2.71
C ALA A 69 -1.46 11.60 -4.07
N TYR A 70 -0.26 11.02 -4.11
CA TYR A 70 0.54 10.96 -5.33
C TYR A 70 -0.11 10.07 -6.41
N VAL A 71 -0.64 8.90 -6.03
CA VAL A 71 -1.40 8.05 -6.97
C VAL A 71 -2.63 8.78 -7.49
N ALA A 72 -3.40 9.46 -6.62
CA ALA A 72 -4.58 10.20 -7.03
C ALA A 72 -4.22 11.33 -8.02
N GLN A 73 -3.20 12.12 -7.73
CA GLN A 73 -2.71 13.19 -8.62
C GLN A 73 -2.16 12.66 -9.95
N ALA A 74 -1.55 11.48 -9.95
CA ALA A 74 -1.00 10.88 -11.16
C ALA A 74 -2.07 10.36 -12.14
N VAL A 75 -3.29 10.06 -11.66
CA VAL A 75 -4.33 9.37 -12.46
C VAL A 75 -5.63 10.16 -12.62
N LEU A 76 -5.90 11.11 -11.73
CA LEU A 76 -7.09 11.96 -11.80
C LEU A 76 -6.79 13.28 -12.52
N PRO A 77 -7.81 13.94 -13.11
CA PRO A 77 -7.67 15.30 -13.60
C PRO A 77 -7.26 16.26 -12.47
N SER A 78 -6.47 17.28 -12.80
CA SER A 78 -5.96 18.27 -11.82
C SER A 78 -7.06 19.05 -11.09
N ASN A 79 -8.27 19.12 -11.66
CA ASN A 79 -9.43 19.81 -11.11
C ASN A 79 -10.48 18.86 -10.50
N HIS A 80 -10.10 17.63 -10.16
CA HIS A 80 -11.04 16.67 -9.57
C HIS A 80 -11.51 17.13 -8.18
N SER A 81 -12.77 17.55 -8.07
CA SER A 81 -13.34 18.13 -6.84
C SER A 81 -13.21 17.22 -5.62
N GLY A 82 -13.36 15.91 -5.80
CA GLY A 82 -13.19 14.94 -4.71
C GLY A 82 -11.76 14.91 -4.13
N LEU A 83 -10.74 15.21 -4.94
CA LEU A 83 -9.35 15.21 -4.47
C LEU A 83 -9.11 16.36 -3.49
N GLU A 84 -9.65 17.54 -3.77
CA GLU A 84 -9.54 18.69 -2.86
C GLU A 84 -10.12 18.37 -1.47
N ILE A 85 -11.28 17.73 -1.42
CA ILE A 85 -11.93 17.30 -0.17
C ILE A 85 -11.03 16.34 0.61
N CYS A 86 -10.48 15.31 -0.04
CA CYS A 86 -9.60 14.35 0.64
C CYS A 86 -8.32 15.03 1.14
N MET A 87 -7.73 15.94 0.35
CA MET A 87 -6.54 16.68 0.75
C MET A 87 -6.80 17.61 1.95
N GLU A 88 -8.00 18.15 2.10
CA GLU A 88 -8.38 18.92 3.30
C GLU A 88 -8.44 18.06 4.57
N ILE A 89 -8.86 16.80 4.47
CA ILE A 89 -8.78 15.84 5.57
C ILE A 89 -7.31 15.58 5.91
N TYR A 90 -6.47 15.35 4.90
CA TYR A 90 -5.06 15.06 5.10
C TYR A 90 -4.32 16.20 5.80
N LYS A 91 -4.53 17.45 5.38
CA LYS A 91 -3.95 18.65 5.99
C LYS A 91 -4.35 18.86 7.46
N LYS A 92 -5.47 18.29 7.90
CA LYS A 92 -6.00 18.43 9.28
C LYS A 92 -5.78 17.18 10.13
N SER A 93 -5.15 16.14 9.57
CA SER A 93 -4.91 14.86 10.21
C SER A 93 -4.08 15.01 11.49
N LYS A 94 -4.54 14.41 12.59
CA LYS A 94 -3.87 14.42 13.90
C LYS A 94 -3.37 13.05 14.34
N GLY A 95 -3.72 11.99 13.61
CA GLY A 95 -3.35 10.63 13.96
C GLY A 95 -3.94 9.60 12.99
N PHE A 96 -3.79 8.32 13.33
CA PHE A 96 -4.19 7.22 12.45
C PHE A 96 -5.68 7.20 12.09
N GLY A 97 -6.57 7.65 12.97
CA GLY A 97 -8.01 7.72 12.67
C GLY A 97 -8.32 8.67 11.51
N ASP A 98 -7.76 9.88 11.56
CA ASP A 98 -7.92 10.88 10.49
C ASP A 98 -7.19 10.44 9.21
N LEU A 99 -6.03 9.81 9.35
CA LEU A 99 -5.29 9.25 8.23
C LEU A 99 -6.09 8.16 7.50
N PHE A 100 -6.71 7.23 8.22
CA PHE A 100 -7.52 6.17 7.61
C PHE A 100 -8.78 6.74 6.94
N LEU A 101 -9.36 7.80 7.49
CA LEU A 101 -10.45 8.54 6.84
C LEU A 101 -9.97 9.17 5.52
N TYR A 102 -8.79 9.79 5.53
CA TYR A 102 -8.17 10.34 4.33
C TYR A 102 -7.88 9.25 3.27
N GLU A 103 -7.27 8.14 3.67
CA GLU A 103 -7.01 6.99 2.79
C GLU A 103 -8.31 6.51 2.16
N GLY A 104 -9.36 6.29 2.98
CA GLY A 104 -10.69 5.89 2.52
C GLY A 104 -11.30 6.88 1.53
N CYS A 105 -11.17 8.19 1.78
CA CYS A 105 -11.60 9.23 0.85
C CYS A 105 -10.90 9.12 -0.51
N ILE A 106 -9.57 8.95 -0.51
CA ILE A 106 -8.81 8.77 -1.75
C ILE A 106 -9.23 7.50 -2.49
N ARG A 107 -9.44 6.39 -1.75
CA ARG A 107 -9.92 5.13 -2.33
C ARG A 107 -11.29 5.26 -2.98
N ASP A 108 -12.19 6.01 -2.37
CA ASP A 108 -13.52 6.29 -2.90
C ASP A 108 -13.45 7.07 -4.23
N ILE A 109 -12.67 8.15 -4.30
CA ILE A 109 -12.55 8.92 -5.55
C ILE A 109 -11.81 8.15 -6.66
N LEU A 110 -10.92 7.22 -6.29
CA LEU A 110 -10.29 6.27 -7.22
C LEU A 110 -11.23 5.11 -7.61
N GLN A 111 -12.42 5.04 -7.00
CA GLN A 111 -13.46 4.06 -7.23
C GLN A 111 -12.99 2.62 -7.01
N ASP A 112 -12.00 2.43 -6.13
CA ASP A 112 -11.43 1.13 -5.77
C ASP A 112 -11.14 0.24 -7.01
N ARG A 113 -10.66 0.85 -8.11
CA ARG A 113 -10.40 0.14 -9.36
C ARG A 113 -9.15 -0.71 -9.25
N LEU A 114 -9.20 -1.92 -9.80
CA LEU A 114 -8.03 -2.81 -9.90
C LEU A 114 -6.92 -2.18 -10.77
N HIS A 115 -7.28 -1.43 -11.81
CA HIS A 115 -6.36 -0.76 -12.72
C HIS A 115 -6.65 0.75 -12.78
N LEU A 116 -5.59 1.54 -12.63
CA LEU A 116 -5.56 3.00 -12.74
C LEU A 116 -4.50 3.37 -13.78
N GLY A 117 -4.86 3.26 -15.06
CA GLY A 117 -3.92 3.40 -16.16
C GLY A 117 -2.83 2.33 -16.11
N LYS A 118 -1.59 2.75 -15.85
CA LYS A 118 -0.40 1.88 -15.74
C LYS A 118 -0.18 1.30 -14.35
N ILE A 119 -1.01 1.69 -13.38
CA ILE A 119 -0.94 1.21 -11.99
C ILE A 119 -1.98 0.11 -11.80
N LYS A 120 -1.60 -0.98 -11.13
CA LYS A 120 -2.52 -2.00 -10.62
C LYS A 120 -2.48 -2.01 -9.11
N ILE A 121 -3.63 -2.18 -8.47
CA ILE A 121 -3.72 -2.30 -7.01
C ILE A 121 -4.44 -3.59 -6.67
N LEU A 122 -3.67 -4.57 -6.19
CA LEU A 122 -4.22 -5.87 -5.79
C LEU A 122 -5.14 -5.73 -4.59
N ARG A 123 -6.23 -6.50 -4.59
CA ARG A 123 -7.19 -6.53 -3.49
C ARG A 123 -6.55 -7.09 -2.22
N LYS A 124 -7.15 -6.76 -1.08
CA LYS A 124 -6.80 -7.34 0.23
C LYS A 124 -6.69 -8.86 0.14
N ALA A 125 -5.66 -9.43 0.77
CA ALA A 125 -5.38 -10.86 0.80
C ALA A 125 -5.06 -11.54 -0.55
N THR A 126 -4.83 -10.75 -1.61
CA THR A 126 -4.46 -11.29 -2.95
C THR A 126 -3.04 -10.94 -3.38
N ALA A 127 -2.31 -10.16 -2.59
CA ALA A 127 -0.92 -9.79 -2.86
C ALA A 127 0.08 -10.87 -2.41
N TRP A 128 1.34 -10.69 -2.79
CA TRP A 128 2.46 -11.56 -2.42
C TRP A 128 2.92 -11.39 -0.97
N VAL A 129 2.35 -10.42 -0.25
CA VAL A 129 2.77 -10.06 1.10
C VAL A 129 1.57 -9.75 1.98
N ARG A 130 1.68 -10.12 3.26
CA ARG A 130 0.72 -9.74 4.31
C ARG A 130 1.43 -9.36 5.61
N ASP A 131 0.76 -8.58 6.44
CA ASP A 131 1.24 -8.28 7.80
C ASP A 131 1.36 -9.58 8.65
N ASN A 132 2.44 -9.67 9.42
CA ASN A 132 2.73 -10.81 10.29
C ASN A 132 1.70 -11.02 11.41
N TRP A 133 1.25 -9.93 12.01
CA TRP A 133 0.39 -9.96 13.19
C TRP A 133 -1.01 -10.53 12.92
N LEU A 134 -1.44 -10.57 11.65
CA LEU A 134 -2.72 -11.17 11.24
C LEU A 134 -2.85 -12.64 11.66
N THR A 135 -1.73 -13.38 11.70
CA THR A 135 -1.70 -14.80 12.07
C THR A 135 -0.62 -15.12 13.10
N ASN A 136 -0.24 -14.12 13.93
CA ASN A 136 0.86 -14.25 14.89
C ASN A 136 2.15 -14.83 14.25
N SER A 137 2.48 -14.38 13.03
CA SER A 137 3.62 -14.83 12.23
C SER A 137 3.61 -16.30 11.80
N LEU A 138 2.50 -17.04 11.96
CA LEU A 138 2.37 -18.39 11.42
C LEU A 138 2.40 -18.35 9.89
N TRP A 139 3.19 -19.25 9.29
CA TRP A 139 3.33 -19.42 7.85
C TRP A 139 2.31 -20.43 7.31
N ASN A 140 1.67 -20.10 6.19
CA ASN A 140 0.79 -20.99 5.43
C ASN A 140 1.48 -21.36 4.10
N GLU A 141 1.82 -22.63 3.94
CA GLU A 141 2.57 -23.13 2.78
C GLU A 141 1.83 -22.97 1.44
N GLU A 142 0.50 -22.86 1.44
CA GLU A 142 -0.31 -22.74 0.22
C GLU A 142 -0.57 -21.28 -0.21
N ARG A 143 -0.48 -20.33 0.75
CA ARG A 143 -0.88 -18.94 0.55
C ARG A 143 0.25 -17.94 0.68
N ASP A 144 1.20 -18.18 1.56
CA ASP A 144 2.21 -17.17 1.89
C ASP A 144 3.38 -17.19 0.89
N PHE A 145 3.86 -15.99 0.59
CA PHE A 145 5.06 -15.76 -0.20
C PHE A 145 6.04 -14.82 0.52
N LEU A 146 5.54 -13.73 1.10
CA LEU A 146 6.30 -12.83 1.96
C LEU A 146 5.47 -12.41 3.19
N ILE A 147 6.16 -12.20 4.32
CA ILE A 147 5.56 -11.63 5.53
C ILE A 147 6.16 -10.24 5.78
N HIS A 148 5.30 -9.24 5.90
CA HIS A 148 5.65 -7.88 6.29
C HIS A 148 5.60 -7.72 7.82
N GLY A 149 6.34 -6.74 8.35
CA GLY A 149 6.19 -6.32 9.75
C GLY A 149 7.01 -7.11 10.77
N TRP A 150 8.09 -7.78 10.36
CA TRP A 150 9.04 -8.41 11.30
C TRP A 150 9.93 -7.37 11.98
N LYS A 151 9.36 -6.63 12.94
CA LYS A 151 10.07 -5.60 13.70
C LYS A 151 10.67 -6.18 14.98
N LYS A 152 11.91 -5.81 15.30
CA LYS A 152 12.63 -6.29 16.49
C LYS A 152 11.87 -6.04 17.79
N ASN A 153 11.19 -4.89 17.91
CA ASN A 153 10.39 -4.52 19.08
C ASN A 153 9.06 -5.30 19.21
N GLN A 154 8.70 -6.11 18.22
CA GLN A 154 7.51 -6.97 18.24
C GLN A 154 7.85 -8.45 18.48
N LEU A 155 9.13 -8.80 18.57
CA LEU A 155 9.57 -10.16 18.85
C LEU A 155 9.15 -10.57 20.27
N ARG A 156 8.36 -11.64 20.36
CA ARG A 156 7.97 -12.27 21.63
C ARG A 156 8.83 -13.50 21.87
N LYS A 157 9.29 -13.69 23.10
CA LYS A 157 9.88 -14.96 23.54
C LYS A 157 8.77 -15.87 24.02
N TYR A 158 8.80 -17.11 23.57
CA TYR A 158 7.89 -18.16 24.02
C TYR A 158 8.71 -19.24 24.69
N ASP A 159 8.31 -19.65 25.89
CA ASP A 159 9.02 -20.67 26.68
C ASP A 159 8.49 -22.09 26.43
N LYS A 160 7.48 -22.25 25.55
CA LYS A 160 6.84 -23.51 25.21
C LYS A 160 6.37 -23.54 23.75
N THR A 161 6.36 -24.75 23.16
CA THR A 161 5.74 -25.07 21.86
C THR A 161 4.67 -26.16 22.04
N PRO A 162 3.50 -26.08 21.38
CA PRO A 162 3.11 -25.05 20.41
C PRO A 162 2.88 -23.68 21.06
N ILE A 163 3.14 -22.63 20.29
CA ILE A 163 2.90 -21.24 20.70
C ILE A 163 1.38 -21.07 20.92
N PRO A 164 0.93 -20.52 22.06
CA PRO A 164 -0.50 -20.29 22.32
C PRO A 164 -1.12 -19.23 21.40
#